data_AF-A0AAU7FD85-F1
#
_entry.id   AF-A0AAU7FD85-F1
#
_cell.length_a   1.000
_cell.length_b   1.000
_cell.length_c   1.000
_cell.angle_alpha   90.00
_cell.angle_beta   90.00
_cell.angle_gamma   90.00
#
_symmetry.space_group_name_H-M   'P 1'
#
loop_
_entity.id
_entity.type
_entity.pdbx_description
1 polymer ?
#
loop_
_entity_poly.entity_id
_entity_poly.type
_entity_poly.pdbx_seq_one_letter_code
_entity_poly.pdbx_strand_id
1 'polypeptide(L)' 'MKRSTLIIGSSVALITAFAVGTYMYTNQQKQEQQQIAQNSGQELNRFGAPSIGAADAKVHIVEFFDPACEACRAF' A
#
# COMPACT_ATOMS: atom_id res chain seq x y z
N MET A 1 11.48 30.70 -35.05
CA MET A 1 10.44 29.90 -34.37
C MET A 1 9.47 30.84 -33.66
N LYS A 2 8.15 30.66 -33.77
CA LYS A 2 7.18 31.52 -33.07
C LYS A 2 7.22 31.21 -31.57
N ARG A 3 7.19 32.25 -30.72
CA ARG A 3 7.20 32.13 -29.25
C ARG A 3 6.15 31.14 -28.74
N SER A 4 4.98 31.09 -29.37
CA SER A 4 3.90 30.17 -29.00
C SER A 4 4.29 28.69 -29.15
N THR A 5 5.04 28.34 -30.19
CA THR A 5 5.49 26.96 -30.43
C THR A 5 6.47 26.49 -29.35
N LEU A 6 7.35 27.38 -28.87
CA LEU A 6 8.27 27.07 -27.78
C LEU A 6 7.55 26.87 -26.45
N ILE A 7 6.54 27.70 -26.16
CA ILE A 7 5.74 27.58 -24.94
C ILE A 7 4.94 26.27 -24.95
N ILE A 8 4.26 25.95 -26.05
CA ILE A 8 3.48 24.71 -26.16
C ILE A 8 4.40 23.48 -26.03
N GLY A 9 5.56 23.50 -26.71
CA GLY A 9 6.53 22.42 -26.62
C GLY A 9 7.05 22.19 -25.20
N SER A 10 7.40 23.25 -24.47
CA SER A 10 7.90 23.11 -23.09
C SER A 10 6.80 22.65 -22.13
N SER A 11 5.57 23.14 -22.28
CA SER A 11 4.43 22.69 -21.47
C SER A 11 4.14 21.21 -21.66
N VAL A 12 4.11 20.72 -22.91
CA VAL A 12 3.89 19.30 -23.20
C VAL A 12 5.02 18.44 -22.63
N ALA A 13 6.26 18.89 -22.75
CA ALA A 13 7.42 18.18 -22.19
C ALA A 13 7.32 18.06 -20.66
N LEU A 14 6.95 19.14 -19.97
CA LEU A 14 6.78 19.13 -18.50
C LEU A 14 5.65 18.21 -18.04
N ILE A 15 4.49 18.26 -18.71
CA ILE A 15 3.36 17.38 -18.37
C ILE A 15 3.75 15.92 -18.56
N THR A 16 4.44 15.61 -19.66
CA THR A 16 4.89 14.24 -19.96
C THR A 16 5.88 13.75 -18.92
N ALA A 17 6.87 14.56 -18.56
CA ALA A 17 7.85 14.23 -17.53
C ALA A 17 7.18 13.97 -16.17
N PHE A 18 6.21 14.80 -15.78
CA PHE A 18 5.47 14.62 -14.53
C PHE A 18 4.62 13.35 -14.53
N ALA A 19 3.91 13.06 -15.61
CA ALA A 19 3.11 11.85 -15.75
C ALA A 19 3.98 10.58 -15.66
N VAL A 20 5.14 10.57 -16.31
CA VAL A 20 6.09 9.45 -16.24
C VAL A 20 6.66 9.31 -14.83
N GLY A 21 7.11 10.41 -14.22
CA GLY A 21 7.68 10.40 -12.87
C GLY A 21 6.69 9.90 -11.82
N THR A 22 5.44 10.37 -11.86
CA THR A 22 4.38 9.93 -10.94
C THR A 22 4.01 8.46 -11.14
N TYR A 23 3.93 7.99 -12.39
CA TYR A 23 3.68 6.58 -12.68
C TYR A 23 4.79 5.68 -12.11
N MET A 24 6.06 6.04 -12.33
CA MET A 24 7.18 5.27 -11.80
C MET A 24 7.22 5.26 -10.27
N TYR A 25 7.02 6.42 -9.64
CA TYR A 25 7.04 6.56 -8.18
C TYR A 25 5.92 5.74 -7.51
N THR A 26 4.69 5.85 -8.01
CA THR A 26 3.56 5.11 -7.45
C THR A 26 3.71 3.61 -7.64
N ASN A 27 4.32 3.17 -8.75
CA ASN A 27 4.59 1.75 -8.98
C ASN A 27 5.66 1.21 -8.02
N GLN A 28 6.73 1.98 -7.76
CA GLN A 28 7.73 1.62 -6.74
C GLN A 28 7.11 1.51 -5.35
N GLN A 29 6.29 2.49 -4.95
CA GLN A 29 5.64 2.49 -3.64
C GLN A 29 4.72 1.28 -3.46
N LYS A 30 3.99 0.87 -4.51
CA LYS A 30 3.16 -0.35 -4.49
C LYS A 30 3.99 -1.61 -4.29
N GLN A 31 5.14 -1.71 -4.94
CA GLN A 31 6.04 -2.87 -4.79
C GLN A 31 6.60 -2.93 -3.36
N GLU A 32 7.00 -1.79 -2.80
CA GLU A 32 7.50 -1.71 -1.42
C GLU A 32 6.41 -2.10 -0.41
N GLN A 33 5.19 -1.61 -0.58
CA GLN A 33 4.05 -2.01 0.24
C GLN A 33 3.72 -3.50 0.12
N GLN A 34 3.82 -4.09 -1.08
CA GLN A 34 3.64 -5.53 -1.25
C GLN A 34 4.72 -6.34 -0.54
N GLN A 35 5.98 -5.88 -0.58
CA GLN A 35 7.07 -6.54 0.16
C GLN A 35 6.86 -6.47 1.68
N ILE A 36 6.43 -5.32 2.21
CA ILE A 36 6.06 -5.18 3.62
C ILE A 36 4.90 -6.13 3.94
N ALA A 37 3.83 -6.15 3.15
CA ALA A 37 2.69 -7.04 3.39
C ALA A 37 3.08 -8.54 3.40
N GLN A 38 4.01 -8.95 2.54
CA GLN A 38 4.52 -10.32 2.50
C GLN A 38 5.37 -10.68 3.72
N ASN A 39 6.13 -9.72 4.26
CA ASN A 39 7.08 -9.96 5.35
C ASN A 39 6.51 -9.66 6.75
N SER A 40 5.54 -8.75 6.87
CA SER A 40 5.02 -8.24 8.15
C SER A 40 3.84 -9.03 8.72
N GLY A 41 3.24 -9.95 7.96
CA GLY A 41 2.11 -10.75 8.44
C GLY A 41 2.45 -11.58 9.70
N GLN A 42 3.72 -11.98 9.86
CA GLN A 42 4.17 -12.69 11.06
C GLN A 42 4.45 -11.77 12.25
N GLU A 43 4.77 -10.49 12.04
CA GLU A 43 5.00 -9.54 13.15
C GLU A 43 3.70 -9.22 13.90
N LEU A 44 2.57 -9.22 13.18
CA LEU A 44 1.25 -9.01 13.77
C LEU A 44 0.70 -10.29 14.43
N ASN A 45 1.19 -11.47 14.04
CA ASN A 45 0.69 -12.75 14.54
C ASN A 45 1.58 -13.27 15.68
N ARG A 46 1.06 -13.27 16.90
CA ARG A 46 1.75 -13.86 18.05
C ARG A 46 1.86 -15.38 17.89
N PHE A 47 3.05 -15.92 18.18
CA PHE A 47 3.25 -17.36 18.24
C PHE A 47 2.23 -18.05 19.17
N GLY A 48 1.51 -19.05 18.63
CA GLY A 48 0.48 -19.80 19.37
C GLY A 48 -0.87 -19.09 19.48
N ALA A 49 -1.08 -17.94 18.83
CA ALA A 49 -2.40 -17.34 18.72
C ALA A 49 -3.35 -18.26 17.91
N PRO A 50 -4.63 -18.36 18.31
CA PRO A 50 -5.62 -19.11 17.55
C PRO A 50 -5.84 -18.47 16.18
N SER A 51 -6.03 -19.30 15.16
CA SER A 51 -6.40 -18.86 13.81
C SER A 51 -7.57 -19.69 13.31
N ILE A 52 -8.44 -19.07 12.52
CA ILE A 52 -9.66 -19.68 11.98
C ILE A 52 -9.71 -19.39 10.48
N GLY A 53 -10.00 -20.41 9.66
CA GLY A 53 -10.10 -20.30 8.21
C GLY A 53 -8.93 -20.94 7.46
N ALA A 54 -8.82 -20.62 6.17
CA ALA A 54 -7.78 -21.15 5.29
C ALA A 54 -6.43 -20.50 5.56
N ALA A 55 -5.37 -21.31 5.64
CA ALA A 55 -4.01 -20.83 5.89
C ALA A 55 -3.45 -19.96 4.75
N ASP A 56 -3.97 -20.12 3.53
CA ASP A 56 -3.59 -19.40 2.32
C ASP A 56 -4.65 -18.36 1.87
N ALA A 57 -5.49 -17.90 2.81
CA ALA A 57 -6.47 -16.88 2.52
C ALA A 57 -5.81 -15.62 1.92
N LYS A 58 -6.43 -15.05 0.88
CA LYS A 58 -5.91 -13.82 0.23
C LYS A 58 -5.86 -12.62 1.17
N VAL A 59 -6.65 -12.64 2.23
CA VAL A 59 -6.72 -11.60 3.26
C VAL A 59 -6.65 -12.29 4.61
N HIS A 60 -5.72 -11.84 5.45
CA HIS A 60 -5.62 -12.23 6.85
C HIS A 60 -6.00 -11.03 7.71
N ILE A 61 -7.00 -11.20 8.57
CA ILE A 61 -7.41 -10.20 9.56
C ILE A 61 -6.83 -10.64 10.90
N VAL A 62 -6.08 -9.74 11.57
CA VAL A 62 -5.53 -9.98 12.91
C VAL A 62 -6.25 -9.09 13.90
N GLU A 63 -6.88 -9.71 14.89
CA GLU A 63 -7.63 -9.02 15.93
C GLU A 63 -6.83 -9.00 17.24
N PHE A 64 -6.48 -7.81 17.70
CA PHE A 64 -5.78 -7.60 18.96
C PHE A 64 -6.80 -7.44 20.08
N PHE A 65 -7.15 -8.54 20.74
CA PHE A 65 -8.08 -8.54 21.87
C PHE A 65 -7.37 -8.23 23.19
N ASP A 66 -7.91 -7.26 23.93
CA ASP A 66 -7.60 -7.03 25.34
C ASP A 66 -8.70 -7.69 26.21
N PRO A 67 -8.38 -8.70 27.04
CA PRO A 67 -9.35 -9.36 27.92
C PRO A 67 -10.06 -8.42 28.91
N ALA A 68 -9.48 -7.25 29.21
CA ALA A 68 -10.09 -6.26 30.11
C ALA A 68 -11.01 -5.26 29.38
N CYS A 69 -11.03 -5.27 28.05
CA CYS A 69 -11.83 -4.34 27.26
C CYS A 69 -13.26 -4.84 27.07
N GLU A 70 -14.19 -4.26 27.82
CA GLU A 70 -15.63 -4.59 27.74
C GLU A 70 -16.25 -4.31 26.36
N ALA A 71 -15.70 -3.34 25.62
CA ALA A 71 -16.11 -3.08 24.23
C ALA A 71 -15.66 -4.23 23.31
N CYS A 72 -14.43 -4.74 23.46
CA CYS A 72 -13.97 -5.89 22.70
C CYS A 72 -14.81 -7.14 22.99
N ARG A 73 -15.27 -7.35 24.24
CA ARG A 73 -16.18 -8.47 24.56
C ARG A 73 -17.51 -8.43 23.81
N ALA A 74 -17.95 -7.26 23.36
CA ALA A 74 -19.23 -7.10 22.67
C ALA A 74 -19.17 -7.47 21.16
N PHE A 75 -17.97 -7.73 20.63
CA PHE A 75 -17.71 -8.15 19.25
C PHE A 75 -17.14 -9.56 19.22
#